data_AF-A0A9P7Y5R1-F1
#
_entry.id   AF-A0A9P7Y5R1-F1
#
_cell.length_a   1.000
_cell.length_b   1.000
_cell.length_c   1.000
_cell.angle_alpha   90.00
_cell.angle_beta   90.00
_cell.angle_gamma   90.00
#
_symmetry.space_group_name_H-M   'P 1'
#
loop_
_entity.id
_entity.type
_entity.pdbx_description
1 polymer ?
#
loop_
_entity_poly.entity_id
_entity_poly.type
_entity_poly.pdbx_seq_one_letter_code
_entity_poly.pdbx_strand_id
1 'polypeptide(L)'
;MWGSSTTWAQLQRSINQLATLNRVPEPPKENTLLLRQSTYRLSIVRENEIASNLAFLSATSDDSLKVMAVCVEELVNGTGVTIRIASNSGDLFRVTSGFKILASSLEQAARRENSKDADQDALFQKVVALDLDRILSRLRSRHARTRRTIGKQPLMVQLNEALHDKSVRARPGFEKSSLKAMKAKAQALKILFVRLEHISDRTMERVNAEDIVRGIVKGAHEISKEAGLSIALEAFSGDPSLKHHLPEAVGKLGRYYSASLELVCAARDRTCRVFKSIQVEPVEVLVPDTCQEVAGYKVHAEIQLLFFYELHPDIPRPRVICSSKSACYLCNLLFELHRGFDIPRTHGKLYTKWMLPHWLDIPTERREDLGLLATQLKAALDSKIQSTLRSKKRVCYHPNESILPPHAHWPSSSALSRNSSPQPSASTSTLRPSSIPIREAITNREILCADLPVTPPTSPPEGSASSALETTGASEAMELEDNAGSMAIRGNVSLVSVGNNELPYSQSITISTPSLHLQLSKLSLTLEFVQVTIGHLSITRVKDDSKTRDKNRCSVDVANIPTTTTLRLDCPPHSNELSFQLQGSPAERLRIVFIWGVNPGICREEIRCQPRS
;
A
#
# COMPACT_ATOMS: atom_id res chain seq x y z
N MET A 1 -27.89 1.35 -21.92
CA MET A 1 -27.09 2.45 -21.31
C MET A 1 -25.97 2.75 -22.28
N TRP A 2 -25.70 4.02 -22.60
CA TRP A 2 -24.64 4.38 -23.58
C TRP A 2 -24.72 3.56 -24.89
N GLY A 3 -25.93 3.40 -25.45
CA GLY A 3 -26.13 2.61 -26.68
C GLY A 3 -26.31 1.09 -26.49
N SER A 4 -26.12 0.54 -25.29
CA SER A 4 -26.38 -0.89 -25.04
C SER A 4 -27.84 -1.22 -24.77
N SER A 5 -28.21 -2.48 -25.03
CA SER A 5 -29.50 -3.09 -24.68
C SER A 5 -29.73 -3.19 -23.17
N THR A 6 -28.66 -3.14 -22.37
CA THR A 6 -28.74 -3.18 -20.91
C THR A 6 -29.18 -1.83 -20.35
N THR A 7 -30.34 -1.76 -19.72
CA THR A 7 -30.83 -0.54 -19.07
C THR A 7 -30.35 -0.44 -17.61
N TRP A 8 -30.32 0.78 -17.05
CA TRP A 8 -29.98 0.98 -15.64
C TRP A 8 -30.95 0.21 -14.72
N ALA A 9 -32.24 0.21 -15.04
CA ALA A 9 -33.26 -0.53 -14.27
C ALA A 9 -33.01 -2.05 -14.26
N GLN A 10 -32.54 -2.61 -15.37
CA GLN A 10 -32.17 -4.04 -15.44
C GLN A 10 -30.94 -4.33 -14.57
N LEU A 11 -29.90 -3.49 -14.64
CA LEU A 11 -28.69 -3.64 -13.83
C LEU A 11 -28.99 -3.50 -12.33
N GLN A 12 -29.78 -2.49 -11.96
CA GLN A 12 -30.23 -2.25 -10.59
C GLN A 12 -31.02 -3.44 -10.03
N ARG A 13 -31.87 -4.08 -10.85
CA ARG A 13 -32.58 -5.30 -10.46
C ARG A 13 -31.62 -6.44 -10.11
N SER A 14 -30.61 -6.68 -10.94
CA SER A 14 -29.58 -7.69 -10.67
C SER A 14 -28.78 -7.36 -9.40
N ILE A 15 -28.40 -6.09 -9.17
CA ILE A 15 -27.72 -5.66 -7.94
C ILE A 15 -28.57 -5.96 -6.70
N ASN A 16 -29.84 -5.56 -6.71
CA ASN A 16 -30.75 -5.77 -5.57
C ASN A 16 -31.01 -7.25 -5.33
N GLN A 17 -31.18 -8.05 -6.38
CA GLN A 17 -31.37 -9.49 -6.27
C GLN A 17 -30.11 -10.18 -5.70
N LEU A 18 -28.91 -9.79 -6.13
CA LEU A 18 -27.68 -10.35 -5.54
C LEU A 18 -27.55 -9.94 -4.06
N ALA A 19 -27.92 -8.71 -3.71
CA ALA A 19 -27.85 -8.21 -2.33
C ALA A 19 -28.75 -8.99 -1.35
N THR A 20 -29.93 -9.45 -1.79
CA THR A 20 -30.83 -10.26 -0.96
C THR A 20 -30.28 -11.68 -0.75
N LEU A 21 -29.53 -12.21 -1.72
CA LEU A 21 -28.91 -13.52 -1.66
C LEU A 21 -27.60 -13.52 -0.87
N ASN A 22 -26.72 -12.56 -1.15
CA ASN A 22 -25.41 -12.43 -0.52
C ASN A 22 -24.91 -10.97 -0.53
N ARG A 23 -24.81 -10.38 0.66
CA ARG A 23 -24.30 -9.00 0.85
C ARG A 23 -22.78 -8.89 0.69
N VAL A 24 -22.04 -10.00 0.69
CA VAL A 24 -20.59 -10.04 0.46
C VAL A 24 -20.29 -11.14 -0.57
N PRO A 25 -20.50 -10.85 -1.87
CA PRO A 25 -20.32 -11.83 -2.94
C PRO A 25 -18.90 -12.41 -3.03
N GLU A 26 -17.90 -11.70 -2.52
CA GLU A 26 -16.50 -12.11 -2.50
C GLU A 26 -15.85 -11.79 -1.15
N PRO A 27 -14.93 -12.64 -0.66
CA PRO A 27 -14.14 -12.29 0.52
C PRO A 27 -13.23 -11.09 0.22
N PRO A 28 -12.77 -10.36 1.24
CA PRO A 28 -11.71 -9.37 1.08
C PRO A 28 -10.48 -10.00 0.41
N LYS A 29 -9.97 -9.35 -0.64
CA LYS A 29 -8.78 -9.81 -1.38
C LYS A 29 -7.97 -8.61 -1.84
N GLU A 30 -6.65 -8.80 -1.90
CA GLU A 30 -5.76 -7.92 -2.65
C GLU A 30 -5.86 -8.28 -4.13
N ASN A 31 -5.74 -7.27 -4.98
CA ASN A 31 -5.77 -7.45 -6.42
C ASN A 31 -4.35 -7.36 -6.97
N THR A 32 -4.07 -8.15 -8.00
CA THR A 32 -2.82 -8.08 -8.73
C THR A 32 -2.80 -6.82 -9.59
N LEU A 33 -1.78 -5.98 -9.41
CA LEU A 33 -1.54 -4.84 -10.29
C LEU A 33 -1.02 -5.34 -11.64
N LEU A 34 -1.64 -4.91 -12.73
CA LEU A 34 -1.29 -5.36 -14.06
C LEU A 34 -0.07 -4.58 -14.56
N LEU A 35 1.07 -5.28 -14.69
CA LEU A 35 2.27 -4.73 -15.32
C LEU A 35 2.02 -4.54 -16.81
N ARG A 36 1.79 -3.29 -17.21
CA ARG A 36 1.64 -2.90 -18.62
C ARG A 36 2.97 -2.36 -19.13
N GLN A 37 3.28 -2.61 -20.41
CA GLN A 37 4.35 -1.89 -21.09
C GLN A 37 4.06 -0.39 -20.97
N SER A 38 5.04 0.36 -20.47
CA SER A 38 4.79 1.61 -19.77
C SER A 38 5.75 2.69 -20.25
N THR A 39 5.19 3.75 -20.83
CA THR A 39 5.87 5.03 -21.09
C THR A 39 5.96 5.92 -19.83
N TYR A 40 5.31 5.51 -18.74
CA TYR A 40 5.28 6.21 -17.45
C TYR A 40 6.66 6.21 -16.77
N ARG A 41 6.97 7.30 -16.07
CA ARG A 41 8.19 7.43 -15.27
C ARG A 41 8.05 6.79 -13.91
N LEU A 42 6.85 6.78 -13.33
CA LEU A 42 6.57 6.01 -12.13
C LEU A 42 6.47 4.54 -12.51
N SER A 43 7.05 3.66 -11.70
CA SER A 43 6.68 2.25 -11.76
C SER A 43 5.25 2.08 -11.22
N ILE A 44 4.56 1.02 -11.64
CA ILE A 44 3.20 0.74 -11.15
C ILE A 44 3.14 0.61 -9.62
N VAL A 45 4.19 0.03 -9.02
CA VAL A 45 4.32 -0.11 -7.56
C VAL A 45 4.46 1.25 -6.89
N ARG A 46 5.28 2.14 -7.47
CA ARG A 46 5.49 3.51 -6.99
C ARG A 46 4.21 4.34 -7.08
N GLU A 47 3.50 4.25 -8.20
CA GLU A 47 2.23 4.94 -8.40
C GLU A 47 1.18 4.46 -7.38
N ASN A 48 1.04 3.15 -7.20
CA ASN A 48 0.15 2.56 -6.19
C ASN A 48 0.48 3.02 -4.77
N GLU A 49 1.77 3.04 -4.39
CA GLU A 49 2.19 3.50 -3.07
C GLU A 49 1.81 4.97 -2.84
N ILE A 50 2.13 5.86 -3.79
CA ILE A 50 1.83 7.29 -3.69
C ILE A 50 0.30 7.49 -3.62
N ALA A 51 -0.44 6.91 -4.56
CA ALA A 51 -1.89 7.02 -4.61
C ALA A 51 -2.55 6.46 -3.35
N SER A 52 -2.05 5.35 -2.79
CA SER A 52 -2.56 4.76 -1.54
C SER A 52 -2.31 5.66 -0.33
N ASN A 53 -1.12 6.25 -0.21
CA ASN A 53 -0.80 7.19 0.85
C ASN A 53 -1.68 8.44 0.78
N LEU A 54 -1.82 9.02 -0.42
CA LEU A 54 -2.69 10.16 -0.65
C LEU A 54 -4.17 9.81 -0.39
N ALA A 55 -4.64 8.63 -0.81
CA ALA A 55 -6.01 8.19 -0.53
C ALA A 55 -6.26 8.04 0.98
N PHE A 56 -5.30 7.53 1.76
CA PHE A 56 -5.40 7.45 3.21
C PHE A 56 -5.55 8.84 3.88
N LEU A 57 -4.71 9.79 3.47
CA LEU A 57 -4.69 11.18 3.96
C LEU A 57 -5.89 12.02 3.48
N SER A 58 -6.53 11.63 2.38
CA SER A 58 -7.67 12.37 1.83
C SER A 58 -8.94 12.24 2.67
N ALA A 59 -9.08 11.14 3.43
CA ALA A 59 -10.22 10.95 4.30
C ALA A 59 -10.03 11.77 5.57
N THR A 60 -10.51 13.02 5.61
CA THR A 60 -10.34 13.91 6.77
C THR A 60 -11.45 13.81 7.82
N SER A 61 -12.32 12.81 7.70
CA SER A 61 -13.49 12.60 8.57
C SER A 61 -13.57 11.17 9.07
N ASP A 62 -14.18 10.98 10.25
CA ASP A 62 -14.54 9.66 10.79
C ASP A 62 -15.89 9.16 10.31
N ASP A 63 -16.55 9.91 9.44
CA ASP A 63 -17.74 9.41 8.79
C ASP A 63 -17.38 8.28 7.81
N SER A 64 -17.69 7.06 8.24
CA SER A 64 -17.59 5.84 7.44
C SER A 64 -18.33 5.89 6.11
N LEU A 65 -19.29 6.81 5.94
CA LEU A 65 -20.01 6.99 4.68
C LEU A 65 -19.30 7.92 3.71
N LYS A 66 -18.35 8.75 4.18
CA LYS A 66 -17.53 9.63 3.34
C LYS A 66 -16.26 8.89 2.91
N VAL A 67 -16.31 8.34 1.69
CA VAL A 67 -15.21 7.61 1.06
C VAL A 67 -14.62 8.48 -0.03
N MET A 68 -13.30 8.65 0.05
CA MET A 68 -12.49 9.36 -0.92
C MET A 68 -11.76 8.38 -1.83
N ALA A 69 -11.55 8.77 -3.09
CA ALA A 69 -10.67 8.11 -4.04
C ALA A 69 -9.66 9.11 -4.60
N VAL A 70 -8.43 8.65 -4.83
CA VAL A 70 -7.30 9.44 -5.33
C VAL A 70 -6.54 8.67 -6.39
N CYS A 71 -6.05 9.39 -7.40
CA CYS A 71 -5.07 8.88 -8.36
C CYS A 71 -4.01 9.94 -8.64
N VAL A 72 -2.89 9.52 -9.24
CA VAL A 72 -1.76 10.39 -9.58
C VAL A 72 -1.52 10.27 -11.08
N GLU A 73 -1.85 11.33 -11.79
CA GLU A 73 -1.63 11.48 -13.23
C GLU A 73 -0.25 12.10 -13.49
N GLU A 74 0.57 11.51 -14.35
CA GLU A 74 1.83 12.12 -14.78
C GLU A 74 1.57 13.17 -15.86
N LEU A 75 2.11 14.38 -15.69
CA LEU A 75 2.07 15.40 -16.74
C LEU A 75 2.92 14.96 -17.94
N VAL A 76 2.47 15.31 -19.15
CA VAL A 76 3.16 14.97 -20.41
C VAL A 76 4.62 15.46 -20.44
N ASN A 77 4.92 16.57 -19.75
CA ASN A 77 6.29 17.09 -19.62
C ASN A 77 7.22 16.19 -18.78
N GLY A 78 6.68 15.18 -18.08
CA GLY A 78 7.43 14.22 -17.27
C GLY A 78 8.03 14.78 -15.98
N THR A 79 7.66 15.99 -15.58
CA THR A 79 8.22 16.70 -14.43
C THR A 79 7.18 17.13 -13.40
N GLY A 80 5.90 16.94 -13.70
CA GLY A 80 4.83 17.21 -12.75
C GLY A 80 3.84 16.05 -12.65
N VAL A 81 2.97 16.15 -11.66
CA VAL A 81 1.81 15.27 -11.48
C VAL A 81 0.55 16.07 -11.19
N THR A 82 -0.60 15.50 -11.55
CA THR A 82 -1.92 15.95 -11.11
C THR A 82 -2.48 14.93 -10.12
N ILE A 83 -2.75 15.37 -8.89
CA ILE A 83 -3.46 14.59 -7.89
C ILE A 83 -4.95 14.86 -8.06
N ARG A 84 -5.69 13.88 -8.57
CA ARG A 84 -7.15 13.98 -8.69
C ARG A 84 -7.84 13.33 -7.51
N ILE A 85 -8.81 14.02 -6.93
CA ILE A 85 -9.52 13.57 -5.72
C ILE A 85 -11.02 13.57 -5.97
N ALA A 86 -11.68 12.44 -5.71
CA ALA A 86 -13.14 12.34 -5.73
C ALA A 86 -13.67 11.92 -4.36
N SER A 87 -14.93 12.27 -4.09
CA SER A 87 -15.65 11.83 -2.88
C SER A 87 -17.03 11.33 -3.26
N ASN A 88 -17.47 10.23 -2.65
CA ASN A 88 -18.85 9.78 -2.79
C ASN A 88 -19.87 10.67 -2.06
N SER A 89 -19.40 11.64 -1.26
CA SER A 89 -20.26 12.57 -0.53
C SER A 89 -19.56 13.81 0.02
N GLY A 90 -20.34 14.88 0.11
CA GLY A 90 -19.94 16.13 0.73
C GLY A 90 -18.89 16.89 -0.08
N ASP A 91 -18.65 18.12 0.38
CA ASP A 91 -17.74 19.04 -0.28
C ASP A 91 -16.27 18.57 -0.22
N LEU A 92 -15.58 18.78 -1.34
CA LEU A 92 -14.16 18.49 -1.58
C LEU A 92 -13.26 19.69 -1.24
N PHE A 93 -13.77 20.91 -1.12
CA PHE A 93 -12.98 22.14 -0.98
C PHE A 93 -11.94 22.07 0.14
N ARG A 94 -12.34 21.61 1.34
CA ARG A 94 -11.42 21.49 2.49
C ARG A 94 -10.28 20.51 2.23
N VAL A 95 -10.57 19.37 1.63
CA VAL A 95 -9.56 18.32 1.34
C VAL A 95 -8.64 18.79 0.23
N THR A 96 -9.18 19.33 -0.86
CA THR A 96 -8.40 19.88 -1.99
C THR A 96 -7.49 21.01 -1.54
N SER A 97 -7.97 21.93 -0.71
CA SER A 97 -7.15 23.02 -0.16
C SER A 97 -6.03 22.51 0.74
N GLY A 98 -6.33 21.51 1.59
CA GLY A 98 -5.31 20.83 2.39
C GLY A 98 -4.26 20.15 1.53
N PHE A 99 -4.68 19.47 0.46
CA PHE A 99 -3.78 18.78 -0.46
C PHE A 99 -2.91 19.75 -1.27
N LYS A 100 -3.39 20.95 -1.59
CA LYS A 100 -2.54 22.01 -2.18
C LYS A 100 -1.40 22.41 -1.22
N ILE A 101 -1.68 22.48 0.08
CA ILE A 101 -0.65 22.78 1.10
C ILE A 101 0.37 21.62 1.22
N LEU A 102 -0.10 20.37 1.13
CA LEU A 102 0.77 19.18 1.11
C LEU A 102 1.61 19.13 -0.18
N ALA A 103 1.01 19.45 -1.32
CA ALA A 103 1.66 19.53 -2.62
C ALA A 103 2.85 20.50 -2.60
N SER A 104 2.67 21.73 -2.09
CA SER A 104 3.78 22.68 -1.97
C SER A 104 4.91 22.16 -1.06
N SER A 105 4.59 21.40 -0.01
CA SER A 105 5.61 20.75 0.82
C SER A 105 6.38 19.67 0.07
N LEU A 106 5.71 18.89 -0.78
CA LEU A 106 6.35 17.84 -1.58
C LEU A 106 7.18 18.43 -2.73
N GLU A 107 6.73 19.53 -3.35
CA GLU A 107 7.51 20.29 -4.32
C GLU A 107 8.79 20.86 -3.68
N GLN A 108 8.69 21.42 -2.47
CA GLN A 108 9.85 21.87 -1.70
C GLN A 108 10.82 20.71 -1.41
N ALA A 109 10.29 19.56 -0.97
CA ALA A 109 11.09 18.37 -0.75
C ALA A 109 11.80 17.91 -2.04
N ALA A 110 11.14 18.01 -3.20
CA ALA A 110 11.70 17.63 -4.50
C ALA A 110 12.91 18.49 -4.92
N ARG A 111 13.00 19.74 -4.44
CA ARG A 111 14.15 20.64 -4.65
C ARG A 111 15.38 20.22 -3.84
N ARG A 112 15.16 19.54 -2.71
CA ARG A 112 16.21 19.02 -1.81
C ARG A 112 17.09 20.10 -1.18
N GLU A 113 16.55 21.30 -1.01
CA GLU A 113 17.23 22.40 -0.33
C GLU A 113 17.38 22.13 1.17
N ASN A 114 16.43 21.40 1.76
CA ASN A 114 16.48 20.98 3.16
C ASN A 114 16.94 19.51 3.31
N SER A 115 17.28 19.15 4.54
CA SER A 115 17.47 17.76 4.93
C SER A 115 16.16 16.97 4.76
N LYS A 116 16.29 15.67 4.49
CA LYS A 116 15.13 14.77 4.34
C LYS A 116 14.25 14.78 5.58
N ASP A 117 14.86 14.80 6.77
CA ASP A 117 14.15 14.76 8.04
C ASP A 117 13.40 16.07 8.30
N ALA A 118 13.97 17.22 7.90
CA ALA A 118 13.28 18.51 7.99
C ALA A 118 12.06 18.58 7.05
N ASP A 119 12.20 18.12 5.80
CA ASP A 119 11.07 18.05 4.87
C ASP A 119 9.99 17.07 5.35
N GLN A 120 10.40 15.96 5.95
CA GLN A 120 9.49 14.99 6.56
C GLN A 120 8.73 15.61 7.74
N ASP A 121 9.40 16.28 8.66
CA ASP A 121 8.74 16.91 9.81
C ASP A 121 7.78 18.01 9.36
N ALA A 122 8.18 18.83 8.38
CA ALA A 122 7.33 19.88 7.81
C ALA A 122 6.07 19.31 7.13
N LEU A 123 6.19 18.24 6.34
CA LEU A 123 5.03 17.57 5.76
C LEU A 123 4.16 16.93 6.84
N PHE A 124 4.78 16.23 7.80
CA PHE A 124 4.08 15.54 8.87
C PHE A 124 3.27 16.51 9.75
N GLN A 125 3.80 17.70 10.03
CA GLN A 125 3.08 18.75 10.74
C GLN A 125 1.80 19.16 9.98
N LYS A 126 1.90 19.41 8.68
CA LYS A 126 0.75 19.77 7.84
C LYS A 126 -0.26 18.64 7.74
N VAL A 127 0.20 17.39 7.68
CA VAL A 127 -0.67 16.19 7.70
C VAL A 127 -1.46 16.11 9.00
N VAL A 128 -0.80 16.26 10.16
CA VAL A 128 -1.48 16.23 11.46
C VAL A 128 -2.49 17.37 11.60
N ALA A 129 -2.14 18.58 11.14
CA ALA A 129 -3.06 19.71 11.16
C ALA A 129 -4.30 19.48 10.26
N LEU A 130 -4.12 18.86 9.09
CA LEU A 130 -5.22 18.54 8.16
C LEU A 130 -6.18 17.49 8.74
N ASP A 131 -5.64 16.47 9.41
CA ASP A 131 -6.37 15.30 9.89
C ASP A 131 -6.66 15.31 11.40
N LEU A 132 -6.42 16.43 12.10
CA LEU A 132 -6.47 16.52 13.56
C LEU A 132 -7.76 15.95 14.15
N ASP A 133 -8.92 16.38 13.65
CA ASP A 133 -10.22 15.91 14.16
C ASP A 133 -10.37 14.38 14.01
N ARG A 134 -9.88 13.81 12.91
CA ARG A 134 -9.92 12.36 12.64
C ARG A 134 -8.92 11.58 13.48
N ILE A 135 -7.74 12.15 13.75
CA ILE A 135 -6.75 11.56 14.64
C ILE A 135 -7.29 11.53 16.08
N LEU A 136 -7.89 12.62 16.56
CA LEU A 136 -8.48 12.71 17.90
C LEU A 136 -9.60 11.68 18.09
N SER A 137 -10.44 11.46 17.09
CA SER A 137 -11.46 10.41 17.13
C SER A 137 -10.86 9.01 17.18
N ARG A 138 -9.78 8.72 16.44
CA ARG A 138 -9.08 7.44 16.54
C ARG A 138 -8.45 7.23 17.91
N LEU A 139 -7.95 8.29 18.53
CA LEU A 139 -7.46 8.26 19.91
C LEU A 139 -8.59 8.07 20.94
N ARG A 140 -9.84 8.33 20.53
CA ARG A 140 -11.03 8.41 21.40
C ARG A 140 -10.85 9.49 22.47
N SER A 141 -10.25 10.60 22.06
CA SER A 141 -10.03 11.79 22.90
C SER A 141 -11.35 12.51 23.21
N ARG A 142 -11.44 13.16 24.37
CA ARG A 142 -12.56 14.07 24.68
C ARG A 142 -12.64 15.27 23.72
N HIS A 143 -11.52 15.59 23.08
CA HIS A 143 -11.39 16.67 22.10
C HIS A 143 -11.89 16.31 20.70
N ALA A 144 -12.30 15.06 20.50
CA ALA A 144 -12.89 14.61 19.24
C ALA A 144 -14.28 15.23 19.04
N ARG A 145 -14.56 15.73 17.83
CA ARG A 145 -15.88 16.29 17.50
C ARG A 145 -16.98 15.23 17.42
N THR A 146 -16.59 13.97 17.23
CA THR A 146 -17.54 12.87 17.05
C THR A 146 -18.06 12.35 18.39
N ARG A 147 -19.36 12.04 18.44
CA ARG A 147 -19.98 11.34 19.59
C ARG A 147 -19.79 9.83 19.54
N ARG A 148 -19.26 9.27 18.44
CA ARG A 148 -19.12 7.81 18.22
C ARG A 148 -18.14 7.13 19.20
N THR A 149 -17.35 7.91 19.92
CA THR A 149 -16.30 7.47 20.85
C THR A 149 -16.69 7.64 22.32
N ILE A 150 -17.84 8.25 22.63
CA ILE A 150 -18.31 8.45 24.00
C ILE A 150 -18.48 7.08 24.69
N GLY A 151 -17.97 6.98 25.92
CA GLY A 151 -18.02 5.76 26.73
C GLY A 151 -17.02 4.68 26.31
N LYS A 152 -16.24 4.86 25.24
CA LYS A 152 -15.19 3.91 24.85
C LYS A 152 -13.89 4.27 25.54
N GLN A 153 -13.16 3.25 26.00
CA GLN A 153 -11.85 3.44 26.60
C GLN A 153 -10.86 4.04 25.58
N PRO A 154 -10.04 5.04 25.98
CA PRO A 154 -9.02 5.60 25.10
C PRO A 154 -8.03 4.59 24.55
N LEU A 155 -7.63 4.75 23.28
CA LEU A 155 -6.81 3.76 22.60
C LEU A 155 -5.44 3.57 23.26
N MET A 156 -4.79 4.65 23.68
CA MET A 156 -3.45 4.58 24.31
C MET A 156 -3.51 3.97 25.71
N VAL A 157 -4.61 4.16 26.43
CA VAL A 157 -4.84 3.53 27.73
C VAL A 157 -5.06 2.02 27.54
N GLN A 158 -5.92 1.64 26.59
CA GLN A 158 -6.23 0.26 26.25
C GLN A 158 -4.99 -0.51 25.77
N LEU A 159 -4.16 0.11 24.92
CA LEU A 159 -2.87 -0.46 24.48
C LEU A 159 -1.94 -0.73 25.66
N ASN A 160 -1.78 0.27 26.54
CA ASN A 160 -0.89 0.15 27.69
C ASN A 160 -1.34 -0.94 28.66
N GLU A 161 -2.64 -1.02 28.96
CA GLU A 161 -3.20 -2.06 29.83
C GLU A 161 -3.03 -3.45 29.22
N ALA A 162 -3.34 -3.62 27.93
CA ALA A 162 -3.20 -4.91 27.26
C ALA A 162 -1.75 -5.42 27.26
N LEU A 163 -0.78 -4.53 27.01
CA LEU A 163 0.63 -4.90 27.04
C LEU A 163 1.14 -5.20 28.45
N HIS A 164 0.61 -4.53 29.48
CA HIS A 164 1.00 -4.76 30.87
C HIS A 164 0.22 -5.89 31.55
N ASP A 165 -0.68 -6.55 30.83
CA ASP A 165 -1.40 -7.72 31.34
C ASP A 165 -0.43 -8.85 31.76
N LYS A 166 -0.79 -9.58 32.81
CA LYS A 166 0.03 -10.65 33.40
C LYS A 166 0.29 -11.81 32.43
N SER A 167 -0.58 -11.99 31.43
CA SER A 167 -0.44 -13.02 30.40
C SER A 167 0.55 -12.64 29.29
N VAL A 168 0.82 -11.34 29.10
CA VAL A 168 1.77 -10.83 28.10
C VAL A 168 3.20 -10.91 28.65
N ARG A 169 3.86 -12.01 28.31
CA ARG A 169 5.23 -12.34 28.74
C ARG A 169 6.14 -12.63 27.55
N ALA A 170 7.44 -12.55 27.76
CA ALA A 170 8.42 -12.95 26.76
C ALA A 170 8.20 -14.43 26.38
N ARG A 171 8.25 -14.72 25.08
CA ARG A 171 8.04 -16.05 24.49
C ARG A 171 9.27 -16.45 23.68
N PRO A 172 9.49 -17.76 23.40
CA PRO A 172 10.50 -18.19 22.44
C PRO A 172 10.26 -17.48 21.09
N GLY A 173 11.24 -16.71 20.61
CA GLY A 173 11.10 -15.88 19.39
C GLY A 173 10.72 -14.41 19.62
N PHE A 174 10.43 -13.98 20.86
CA PHE A 174 10.24 -12.58 21.21
C PHE A 174 11.12 -12.16 22.38
N GLU A 175 12.17 -11.38 22.09
CA GLU A 175 13.17 -10.99 23.08
C GLU A 175 12.56 -10.20 24.25
N LYS A 176 13.05 -10.51 25.46
CA LYS A 176 12.61 -9.85 26.70
C LYS A 176 12.92 -8.34 26.69
N SER A 177 14.04 -7.95 26.08
CA SER A 177 14.45 -6.56 25.83
C SER A 177 13.40 -5.82 25.00
N SER A 178 12.98 -6.40 23.89
CA SER A 178 11.96 -5.85 22.98
C SER A 178 10.61 -5.67 23.66
N LEU A 179 10.15 -6.66 24.43
CA LEU A 179 8.91 -6.52 25.20
C LEU A 179 9.00 -5.38 26.24
N LYS A 180 10.14 -5.24 26.92
CA LYS A 180 10.35 -4.16 27.89
C LYS A 180 10.34 -2.78 27.21
N ALA A 181 11.01 -2.64 26.07
CA ALA A 181 11.00 -1.42 25.27
C ALA A 181 9.58 -1.06 24.80
N MET A 182 8.83 -2.05 24.31
CA MET A 182 7.45 -1.86 23.87
C MET A 182 6.52 -1.42 25.01
N LYS A 183 6.64 -2.04 26.20
CA LYS A 183 5.92 -1.61 27.41
C LYS A 183 6.25 -0.18 27.80
N ALA A 184 7.53 0.20 27.77
CA ALA A 184 7.97 1.57 28.07
C ALA A 184 7.40 2.58 27.07
N LYS A 185 7.41 2.26 25.77
CA LYS A 185 6.81 3.11 24.73
C LYS A 185 5.30 3.26 24.91
N ALA A 186 4.58 2.17 25.20
CA ALA A 186 3.14 2.22 25.46
C ALA A 186 2.80 3.09 26.67
N GLN A 187 3.63 3.03 27.72
CA GLN A 187 3.48 3.89 28.90
C GLN A 187 3.74 5.37 28.57
N ALA A 188 4.77 5.66 27.76
CA ALA A 188 5.05 7.02 27.30
C ALA A 188 3.90 7.59 26.45
N LEU A 189 3.33 6.78 25.56
CA LEU A 189 2.13 7.15 24.77
C LEU A 189 0.92 7.42 25.66
N LYS A 190 0.70 6.60 26.69
CA LYS A 190 -0.36 6.86 27.69
C LYS A 190 -0.15 8.21 28.39
N ILE A 191 1.09 8.54 28.79
CA ILE A 191 1.41 9.82 29.43
C ILE A 191 1.13 11.00 28.47
N LEU A 192 1.55 10.91 27.21
CA LEU A 192 1.24 11.94 26.21
C LEU A 192 -0.27 12.10 25.99
N PHE A 193 -1.00 10.99 25.91
CA PHE A 193 -2.46 11.02 25.78
C PHE A 193 -3.11 11.69 27.01
N VAL A 194 -2.67 11.36 28.22
CA VAL A 194 -3.17 12.02 29.43
C VAL A 194 -2.91 13.53 29.37
N ARG A 195 -1.72 13.97 28.94
CA ARG A 195 -1.42 15.40 28.76
C ARG A 195 -2.36 16.08 27.74
N LEU A 196 -2.62 15.43 26.61
CA LEU A 196 -3.60 15.89 25.62
C LEU A 196 -4.99 16.09 26.26
N GLU A 197 -5.42 15.13 27.06
CA GLU A 197 -6.70 15.19 27.78
C GLU A 197 -6.72 16.23 28.91
N HIS A 198 -5.61 16.87 29.29
CA HIS A 198 -5.61 17.96 30.29
C HIS A 198 -5.73 19.35 29.66
N ILE A 199 -5.57 19.48 28.33
CA ILE A 199 -5.78 20.75 27.63
C ILE A 199 -7.22 21.21 27.86
N SER A 200 -7.41 22.44 28.31
CA SER A 200 -8.73 22.99 28.66
C SER A 200 -9.42 23.60 27.45
N ASP A 201 -8.69 24.39 26.65
CA ASP A 201 -9.20 25.02 25.45
C ASP A 201 -8.32 24.67 24.24
N ARG A 202 -8.88 23.84 23.35
CA ARG A 202 -8.22 23.38 22.12
C ARG A 202 -7.95 24.51 21.12
N THR A 203 -8.76 25.57 21.14
CA THR A 203 -8.61 26.71 20.22
C THR A 203 -7.46 27.62 20.67
N MET A 204 -7.29 27.81 21.98
CA MET A 204 -6.21 28.62 22.53
C MET A 204 -4.87 27.87 22.57
N GLU A 205 -4.90 26.55 22.79
CA GLU A 205 -3.70 25.70 22.88
C GLU A 205 -3.49 24.81 21.64
N ARG A 206 -3.94 25.28 20.47
CA ARG A 206 -3.92 24.46 19.25
C ARG A 206 -2.54 23.92 18.89
N VAL A 207 -1.50 24.76 18.99
CA VAL A 207 -0.11 24.38 18.67
C VAL A 207 0.37 23.29 19.65
N ASN A 208 0.13 23.47 20.94
CA ASN A 208 0.49 22.50 21.99
C ASN A 208 -0.24 21.16 21.77
N ALA A 209 -1.53 21.19 21.43
CA ALA A 209 -2.30 20.00 21.12
C ALA A 209 -1.77 19.26 19.88
N GLU A 210 -1.46 19.98 18.81
CA GLU A 210 -0.88 19.42 17.58
C GLU A 210 0.48 18.76 17.87
N ASP A 211 1.34 19.38 18.69
CA ASP A 211 2.64 18.82 19.09
C ASP A 211 2.52 17.53 19.88
N ILE A 212 1.60 17.47 20.85
CA ILE A 212 1.35 16.24 21.61
C ILE A 212 0.81 15.15 20.68
N VAL A 213 -0.11 15.49 19.77
CA VAL A 213 -0.65 14.54 18.79
C VAL A 213 0.44 14.03 17.84
N ARG A 214 1.35 14.90 17.38
CA ARG A 214 2.53 14.49 16.58
C ARG A 214 3.37 13.48 17.34
N GLY A 215 3.64 13.72 18.62
CA GLY A 215 4.37 12.80 19.49
C GLY A 215 3.68 11.43 19.63
N ILE A 216 2.36 11.42 19.82
CA ILE A 216 1.58 10.17 19.91
C ILE A 216 1.62 9.39 18.60
N VAL A 217 1.40 10.07 17.48
CA VAL A 217 1.38 9.46 16.14
C VAL A 217 2.76 8.87 15.77
N LYS A 218 3.84 9.60 16.07
CA LYS A 218 5.22 9.10 15.87
C LYS A 218 5.50 7.88 16.74
N GLY A 219 5.18 7.92 18.03
CA GLY A 219 5.37 6.77 18.92
C GLY A 219 4.49 5.56 18.52
N ALA A 220 3.27 5.79 18.02
CA ALA A 220 2.44 4.73 17.45
C ALA A 220 3.10 4.07 16.23
N HIS A 221 3.70 4.84 15.33
CA HIS A 221 4.49 4.29 14.22
C HIS A 221 5.66 3.43 14.70
N GLU A 222 6.41 3.90 15.70
CA GLU A 222 7.55 3.16 16.24
C GLU A 222 7.14 1.82 16.86
N ILE A 223 6.02 1.78 17.61
CA ILE A 223 5.49 0.52 18.17
C ILE A 223 4.98 -0.40 17.05
N SER A 224 4.29 0.13 16.03
CA SER A 224 3.76 -0.67 14.93
C SER A 224 4.83 -1.21 13.99
N LYS A 225 5.99 -0.54 13.88
CA LYS A 225 7.12 -0.99 13.05
C LYS A 225 7.83 -2.21 13.66
N GLU A 226 7.84 -2.32 14.98
CA GLU A 226 8.32 -3.51 15.65
C GLU A 226 7.37 -4.67 15.30
N ALA A 227 7.85 -5.67 14.55
CA ALA A 227 7.09 -6.87 14.14
C ALA A 227 6.49 -7.69 15.31
N GLY A 228 6.69 -7.21 16.54
CA GLY A 228 6.28 -7.81 17.78
C GLY A 228 4.92 -7.41 18.33
N LEU A 229 4.24 -6.35 17.87
CA LEU A 229 3.01 -5.93 18.56
C LEU A 229 1.91 -7.01 18.49
N SER A 230 1.66 -7.56 17.30
CA SER A 230 0.71 -8.67 17.13
C SER A 230 1.16 -9.91 17.92
N ILE A 231 2.44 -10.27 17.82
CA ILE A 231 3.05 -11.43 18.52
C ILE A 231 2.92 -11.29 20.05
N ALA A 232 3.19 -10.11 20.59
CA ALA A 232 3.09 -9.81 22.01
C ALA A 232 1.64 -9.97 22.50
N LEU A 233 0.67 -9.53 21.69
CA LEU A 233 -0.75 -9.58 22.04
C LEU A 233 -1.41 -10.95 21.79
N GLU A 234 -0.77 -11.90 21.09
CA GLU A 234 -1.29 -13.27 20.98
C GLU A 234 -1.54 -13.91 22.36
N ALA A 235 -0.65 -13.62 23.31
CA ALA A 235 -0.68 -14.10 24.68
C ALA A 235 -1.75 -13.44 25.56
N PHE A 236 -2.31 -12.32 25.11
CA PHE A 236 -3.26 -11.54 25.89
C PHE A 236 -4.48 -12.39 26.28
N SER A 237 -4.81 -12.45 27.57
CA SER A 237 -5.93 -13.26 28.07
C SER A 237 -7.21 -12.46 28.33
N GLY A 238 -7.19 -11.14 28.11
CA GLY A 238 -8.39 -10.30 28.19
C GLY A 238 -9.28 -10.47 26.96
N ASP A 239 -10.02 -9.41 26.59
CA ASP A 239 -10.92 -9.44 25.44
C ASP A 239 -10.19 -9.88 24.15
N PRO A 240 -10.55 -11.04 23.56
CA PRO A 240 -9.92 -11.56 22.35
C PRO A 240 -10.01 -10.60 21.15
N SER A 241 -11.04 -9.73 21.12
CA SER A 241 -11.20 -8.74 20.04
C SER A 241 -10.03 -7.75 19.97
N LEU A 242 -9.36 -7.48 21.11
CA LEU A 242 -8.26 -6.53 21.21
C LEU A 242 -6.97 -7.03 20.55
N LYS A 243 -6.81 -8.35 20.42
CA LYS A 243 -5.62 -8.95 19.79
C LYS A 243 -5.44 -8.50 18.34
N HIS A 244 -6.55 -8.35 17.62
CA HIS A 244 -6.55 -7.87 16.24
C HIS A 244 -6.81 -6.36 16.16
N HIS A 245 -7.66 -5.83 17.03
CA HIS A 245 -8.02 -4.42 17.00
C HIS A 245 -6.85 -3.48 17.33
N LEU A 246 -6.04 -3.80 18.35
CA LEU A 246 -4.97 -2.91 18.80
C LEU A 246 -3.85 -2.74 17.76
N PRO A 247 -3.27 -3.82 17.17
CA PRO A 247 -2.29 -3.66 16.11
C PRO A 247 -2.80 -2.84 14.93
N GLU A 248 -4.06 -3.08 14.53
CA GLU A 248 -4.67 -2.35 13.41
C GLU A 248 -4.91 -0.87 13.74
N ALA A 249 -5.46 -0.56 14.92
CA ALA A 249 -5.76 0.80 15.34
C ALA A 249 -4.50 1.63 15.57
N VAL A 250 -3.47 1.05 16.21
CA VAL A 250 -2.17 1.70 16.40
C VAL A 250 -1.45 1.86 15.07
N GLY A 251 -1.49 0.85 14.19
CA GLY A 251 -0.96 0.94 12.84
C GLY A 251 -1.61 2.07 12.03
N LYS A 252 -2.93 2.25 12.16
CA LYS A 252 -3.66 3.34 11.49
C LYS A 252 -3.22 4.71 11.98
N LEU A 253 -2.90 4.85 13.26
CA LEU A 253 -2.32 6.09 13.78
C LEU A 253 -0.91 6.28 13.25
N GLY A 254 -0.05 5.26 13.34
CA GLY A 254 1.32 5.31 12.84
C GLY A 254 1.42 5.59 11.33
N ARG A 255 0.38 5.24 10.55
CA ARG A 255 0.34 5.46 9.10
C ARG A 255 0.47 6.94 8.72
N TYR A 256 0.01 7.87 9.54
CA TYR A 256 0.18 9.31 9.28
C TYR A 256 1.65 9.72 9.21
N TYR A 257 2.48 9.17 10.09
CA TYR A 257 3.93 9.40 10.08
C TYR A 257 4.61 8.67 8.92
N SER A 258 4.29 7.40 8.70
CA SER A 258 4.94 6.62 7.62
C SER A 258 4.56 7.14 6.23
N ALA A 259 3.30 7.54 6.00
CA ALA A 259 2.87 8.13 4.74
C ALA A 259 3.63 9.43 4.44
N SER A 260 3.88 10.25 5.47
CA SER A 260 4.68 11.48 5.32
C SER A 260 6.12 11.17 4.90
N LEU A 261 6.75 10.18 5.54
CA LEU A 261 8.09 9.70 5.15
C LEU A 261 8.12 9.15 3.71
N GLU A 262 7.19 8.27 3.38
CA GLU A 262 7.12 7.59 2.08
C GLU A 262 6.87 8.59 0.94
N LEU A 263 5.99 9.57 1.14
CA LEU A 263 5.74 10.64 0.16
C LEU A 263 6.96 11.57 -0.02
N VAL A 264 7.67 11.91 1.06
CA VAL A 264 8.92 12.70 0.96
C VAL A 264 10.01 11.91 0.25
N CYS A 265 10.14 10.61 0.52
CA CYS A 265 11.03 9.74 -0.25
C CYS A 265 10.65 9.75 -1.74
N ALA A 266 9.34 9.71 -2.07
CA ALA A 266 8.82 9.79 -3.43
C ALA A 266 9.24 11.08 -4.13
N ALA A 267 8.99 12.21 -3.48
CA ALA A 267 9.33 13.53 -4.00
C ALA A 267 10.85 13.70 -4.19
N ARG A 268 11.64 13.08 -3.32
CA ARG A 268 13.11 13.09 -3.32
C ARG A 268 13.71 11.93 -4.11
N ASP A 269 12.98 11.25 -4.98
CA ASP A 269 13.55 10.24 -5.87
C ASP A 269 14.42 10.92 -6.96
N ARG A 270 15.67 10.47 -7.14
CA ARG A 270 16.58 11.03 -8.15
C ARG A 270 16.26 10.53 -9.55
N THR A 271 15.70 9.33 -9.63
CA THR A 271 15.36 8.63 -10.87
C THR A 271 14.01 9.07 -11.41
N CYS A 272 13.11 9.52 -10.53
CA CYS A 272 11.78 9.98 -10.88
C CYS A 272 11.54 11.41 -10.36
N ARG A 273 11.49 12.40 -11.27
CA ARG A 273 11.36 13.83 -10.92
C ARG A 273 9.96 14.39 -11.18
N VAL A 274 8.93 13.57 -11.01
CA VAL A 274 7.54 13.96 -11.31
C VAL A 274 6.92 14.90 -10.25
N PHE A 275 7.61 15.14 -9.13
CA PHE A 275 7.14 16.02 -8.04
C PHE A 275 7.67 17.47 -8.15
N LYS A 276 8.23 17.91 -9.29
CA LYS A 276 8.66 19.32 -9.41
C LYS A 276 7.48 20.29 -9.46
N SER A 277 6.36 19.85 -10.00
CA SER A 277 5.11 20.60 -10.03
C SER A 277 3.95 19.65 -9.73
N ILE A 278 3.08 20.03 -8.81
CA ILE A 278 1.98 19.21 -8.34
C ILE A 278 0.70 20.02 -8.41
N GLN A 279 -0.21 19.56 -9.26
CA GLN A 279 -1.57 20.10 -9.34
C GLN A 279 -2.51 19.24 -8.48
N VAL A 280 -3.54 19.87 -7.93
CA VAL A 280 -4.55 19.17 -7.12
C VAL A 280 -5.92 19.59 -7.63
N GLU A 281 -6.66 18.62 -8.16
CA GLU A 281 -7.93 18.84 -8.84
C GLU A 281 -9.03 17.97 -8.24
N PRO A 282 -10.16 18.56 -7.80
CA PRO A 282 -11.33 17.80 -7.40
C PRO A 282 -12.05 17.26 -8.64
N VAL A 283 -12.61 16.05 -8.51
CA VAL A 283 -13.49 15.44 -9.50
C VAL A 283 -14.82 15.18 -8.82
N GLU A 284 -15.88 15.74 -9.39
CA GLU A 284 -17.25 15.54 -8.92
C GLU A 284 -18.16 15.24 -10.11
N VAL A 285 -18.85 14.11 -10.04
CA VAL A 285 -19.93 13.79 -10.99
C VAL A 285 -21.24 14.25 -10.38
N LEU A 286 -21.77 15.35 -10.91
CA LEU A 286 -23.08 15.87 -10.51
C LEU A 286 -24.18 14.88 -10.89
N VAL A 287 -25.02 14.54 -9.91
CA VAL A 287 -26.20 13.68 -10.11
C VAL A 287 -27.40 14.58 -10.42
N PRO A 288 -28.00 14.49 -11.62
CA PRO A 288 -29.16 15.29 -11.99
C PRO A 288 -30.33 15.06 -11.05
N ASP A 289 -31.17 16.07 -10.84
CA ASP A 289 -32.34 15.99 -9.95
C ASP A 289 -33.30 14.86 -10.36
N THR A 290 -33.41 14.58 -11.67
CA THR A 290 -34.18 13.45 -12.21
C THR A 290 -33.68 12.08 -11.74
N CYS A 291 -32.42 11.98 -11.32
CA CYS A 291 -31.81 10.79 -10.74
C CYS A 291 -31.79 10.83 -9.19
N GLN A 292 -32.06 11.99 -8.59
CA GLN A 292 -32.10 12.18 -7.13
C GLN A 292 -33.41 11.75 -6.48
N GLU A 293 -34.48 11.53 -7.27
CA GLU A 293 -35.81 11.10 -6.78
C GLU A 293 -35.78 9.81 -5.94
N VAL A 294 -34.69 9.03 -6.00
CA VAL A 294 -34.49 7.84 -5.15
C VAL A 294 -33.48 8.13 -4.05
N ALA A 295 -33.98 8.54 -2.87
CA ALA A 295 -33.19 8.93 -1.71
C ALA A 295 -32.01 7.97 -1.39
N GLY A 296 -30.79 8.47 -1.63
CA GLY A 296 -29.54 7.91 -1.13
C GLY A 296 -28.70 7.08 -2.11
N TYR A 297 -29.07 7.00 -3.39
CA TYR A 297 -28.13 6.48 -4.42
C TYR A 297 -26.93 7.41 -4.57
N LYS A 298 -25.75 6.83 -4.78
CA LYS A 298 -24.49 7.57 -4.89
C LYS A 298 -23.57 6.95 -5.94
N VAL A 299 -22.94 7.82 -6.73
CA VAL A 299 -21.77 7.43 -7.53
C VAL A 299 -20.58 7.34 -6.56
N HIS A 300 -20.04 6.14 -6.40
CA HIS A 300 -18.87 5.93 -5.54
C HIS A 300 -17.66 6.70 -6.07
N ALA A 301 -16.75 7.11 -5.18
CA ALA A 301 -15.60 7.95 -5.54
C ALA A 301 -14.70 7.31 -6.61
N GLU A 302 -14.49 5.99 -6.55
CA GLU A 302 -13.73 5.23 -7.55
C GLU A 302 -14.37 5.32 -8.93
N ILE A 303 -15.71 5.29 -8.98
CA ILE A 303 -16.49 5.38 -10.22
C ILE A 303 -16.42 6.79 -10.79
N GLN A 304 -16.44 7.82 -9.94
CA GLN A 304 -16.30 9.21 -10.39
C GLN A 304 -14.95 9.44 -11.08
N LEU A 305 -13.84 8.95 -10.50
CA LEU A 305 -12.53 9.04 -11.14
C LEU A 305 -12.44 8.23 -12.44
N LEU A 306 -12.99 7.00 -12.47
CA LEU A 306 -13.03 6.21 -13.71
C LEU A 306 -13.75 6.97 -14.83
N PHE A 307 -14.96 7.46 -14.56
CA PHE A 307 -15.76 8.15 -15.57
C PHE A 307 -15.19 9.52 -15.96
N PHE A 308 -14.45 10.19 -15.08
CA PHE A 308 -13.69 11.37 -15.46
C PHE A 308 -12.72 11.06 -16.62
N TYR A 309 -11.93 9.99 -16.55
CA TYR A 309 -11.01 9.64 -17.64
C TYR A 309 -11.69 9.04 -18.87
N GLU A 310 -12.90 8.51 -18.73
CA GLU A 310 -13.72 8.10 -19.88
C GLU A 310 -14.33 9.29 -20.62
N LEU A 311 -14.55 10.41 -19.94
CA LEU A 311 -14.99 11.67 -20.55
C LEU A 311 -13.85 12.47 -21.19
N HIS A 312 -12.62 12.27 -20.75
CA HIS A 312 -11.45 13.03 -21.20
C HIS A 312 -10.36 12.08 -21.73
N PRO A 313 -10.54 11.50 -22.93
CA PRO A 313 -9.61 10.53 -23.51
C PRO A 313 -8.23 11.13 -23.87
N ASP A 314 -8.17 12.45 -24.01
CA ASP A 314 -7.01 13.28 -24.32
C ASP A 314 -6.10 13.55 -23.11
N ILE A 315 -6.59 13.30 -21.88
CA ILE A 315 -5.81 13.45 -20.66
C ILE A 315 -5.01 12.17 -20.37
N PRO A 316 -3.73 12.26 -19.96
CA PRO A 316 -2.95 11.10 -19.53
C PRO A 316 -3.68 10.31 -18.45
N ARG A 317 -3.77 8.99 -18.62
CA ARG A 317 -4.48 8.12 -17.68
C ARG A 317 -3.52 7.62 -16.60
N PRO A 318 -3.89 7.68 -15.30
CA PRO A 318 -3.19 6.91 -14.28
C PRO A 318 -3.45 5.43 -14.53
N ARG A 319 -2.58 4.58 -13.98
CA ARG A 319 -2.79 3.13 -13.98
C ARG A 319 -3.50 2.67 -12.73
N VAL A 320 -3.39 3.39 -11.61
CA VAL A 320 -3.95 2.98 -10.31
C VAL A 320 -4.91 4.03 -9.75
N ILE A 321 -6.07 3.59 -9.30
CA ILE A 321 -7.00 4.40 -8.50
C ILE A 321 -7.08 3.77 -7.10
N CYS A 322 -6.75 4.55 -6.08
CA CYS A 322 -6.79 4.10 -4.69
C CYS A 322 -7.91 4.80 -3.94
N SER A 323 -8.59 4.09 -3.04
CA SER A 323 -9.58 4.67 -2.14
C SER A 323 -9.17 4.58 -0.68
N SER A 324 -9.69 5.52 0.11
CA SER A 324 -9.49 5.62 1.56
C SER A 324 -10.02 4.40 2.35
N LYS A 325 -10.79 3.55 1.68
CA LYS A 325 -11.24 2.22 2.08
C LYS A 325 -10.99 1.27 0.92
N SER A 326 -10.91 -0.03 1.16
CA SER A 326 -10.90 -0.99 0.05
C SER A 326 -12.15 -0.84 -0.81
N ALA A 327 -12.04 -1.16 -2.10
CA ALA A 327 -13.17 -1.03 -3.01
C ALA A 327 -14.33 -1.96 -2.60
N CYS A 328 -15.55 -1.54 -2.91
CA CYS A 328 -16.70 -2.42 -2.79
C CYS A 328 -16.72 -3.48 -3.90
N TYR A 329 -17.58 -4.49 -3.77
CA TYR A 329 -17.72 -5.54 -4.78
C TYR A 329 -18.02 -4.98 -6.18
N LEU A 330 -18.94 -4.01 -6.28
CA LEU A 330 -19.37 -3.45 -7.56
C LEU A 330 -18.28 -2.57 -8.21
N CYS A 331 -17.55 -1.78 -7.42
CA CYS A 331 -16.42 -1.00 -7.91
C CYS A 331 -15.32 -1.95 -8.40
N ASN A 332 -14.98 -2.96 -7.60
CA ASN A 332 -13.96 -3.94 -7.98
C ASN A 332 -14.32 -4.69 -9.26
N LEU A 333 -15.55 -5.21 -9.36
CA LEU A 333 -16.02 -5.93 -10.53
C LEU A 333 -16.01 -5.05 -11.79
N LEU A 334 -16.45 -3.79 -11.68
CA LEU A 334 -16.41 -2.87 -12.81
C LEU A 334 -14.97 -2.62 -13.27
N PHE A 335 -14.03 -2.42 -12.34
CA PHE A 335 -12.62 -2.20 -12.69
C PHE A 335 -11.97 -3.46 -13.32
N GLU A 336 -12.27 -4.65 -12.80
CA GLU A 336 -11.83 -5.93 -13.38
C GLU A 336 -12.34 -6.12 -14.82
N LEU A 337 -13.58 -5.71 -15.10
CA LEU A 337 -14.16 -5.77 -16.45
C LEU A 337 -13.63 -4.66 -17.37
N HIS A 338 -13.48 -3.45 -16.85
CA HIS A 338 -13.01 -2.28 -17.61
C HIS A 338 -11.55 -2.42 -18.02
N ARG A 339 -10.70 -3.01 -17.17
CA ARG A 339 -9.26 -3.21 -17.40
C ARG A 339 -8.45 -1.95 -17.72
N GLY A 340 -9.03 -0.75 -17.67
CA GLY A 340 -8.31 0.50 -17.87
C GLY A 340 -7.47 0.92 -16.65
N PHE A 341 -7.94 0.60 -15.45
CA PHE A 341 -7.35 1.01 -14.17
C PHE A 341 -7.27 -0.18 -13.22
N ASP A 342 -6.24 -0.19 -12.38
CA ASP A 342 -6.08 -1.14 -11.30
C ASP A 342 -6.61 -0.52 -9.99
N ILE A 343 -7.29 -1.34 -9.19
CA ILE A 343 -7.64 -1.05 -7.79
C ILE A 343 -6.84 -2.01 -6.93
N PRO A 344 -6.17 -1.57 -5.85
CA PRO A 344 -5.26 -2.45 -5.10
C PRO A 344 -5.97 -3.53 -4.29
N ARG A 345 -7.19 -3.26 -3.82
CA ARG A 345 -7.88 -4.13 -2.87
C ARG A 345 -9.39 -3.95 -2.89
N THR A 346 -10.11 -5.03 -2.65
CA THR A 346 -11.55 -5.03 -2.38
C THR A 346 -11.87 -5.64 -1.02
N HIS A 347 -12.92 -5.11 -0.37
CA HIS A 347 -13.52 -5.75 0.81
C HIS A 347 -14.72 -6.64 0.42
N GLY A 348 -15.14 -6.65 -0.86
CA GLY A 348 -16.11 -7.59 -1.42
C GLY A 348 -17.56 -7.45 -0.94
N LYS A 349 -17.90 -6.40 -0.19
CA LYS A 349 -19.29 -6.10 0.22
C LYS A 349 -20.00 -5.32 -0.87
N LEU A 350 -21.26 -5.66 -1.09
CA LEU A 350 -22.14 -5.07 -2.10
C LEU A 350 -23.01 -3.97 -1.47
N TYR A 351 -23.09 -2.82 -2.14
CA TYR A 351 -23.96 -1.71 -1.74
C TYR A 351 -25.09 -1.55 -2.74
N THR A 352 -26.34 -1.63 -2.29
CA THR A 352 -27.53 -1.50 -3.14
C THR A 352 -27.77 -0.07 -3.61
N LYS A 353 -27.26 0.91 -2.87
CA LYS A 353 -27.31 2.34 -3.20
C LYS A 353 -26.17 2.81 -4.11
N TRP A 354 -25.44 1.88 -4.71
CA TRP A 354 -24.39 2.15 -5.69
C TRP A 354 -25.03 2.48 -7.05
N MET A 355 -24.47 3.43 -7.79
CA MET A 355 -24.96 3.77 -9.13
C MET A 355 -23.85 4.03 -10.15
N LEU A 356 -24.16 3.78 -11.43
CA LEU A 356 -23.38 4.24 -12.56
C LEU A 356 -23.92 5.58 -13.08
N PRO A 357 -23.03 6.50 -13.50
CA PRO A 357 -23.43 7.82 -14.00
C PRO A 357 -23.91 7.76 -15.45
N HIS A 358 -25.01 7.03 -15.69
CA HIS A 358 -25.52 6.71 -17.03
C HIS A 358 -26.08 7.91 -17.81
N TRP A 359 -26.19 9.08 -17.17
CA TRP A 359 -26.62 10.34 -17.77
C TRP A 359 -25.46 11.14 -18.39
N LEU A 360 -24.21 10.74 -18.14
CA LEU A 360 -23.06 11.43 -18.70
C LEU A 360 -23.05 11.31 -20.22
N ASP A 361 -22.73 12.41 -20.90
CA ASP A 361 -22.53 12.44 -22.34
C ASP A 361 -21.16 11.88 -22.70
N ILE A 362 -21.13 10.56 -22.86
CA ILE A 362 -19.90 9.83 -23.19
C ILE A 362 -19.51 10.13 -24.64
N PRO A 363 -18.22 10.43 -24.91
CA PRO A 363 -17.70 10.58 -26.27
C PRO A 363 -18.10 9.40 -27.16
N THR A 364 -18.52 9.67 -28.40
CA THR A 364 -19.08 8.64 -29.32
C THR A 364 -18.18 7.41 -29.45
N GLU A 365 -16.87 7.63 -29.51
CA GLU A 365 -15.84 6.59 -29.60
C GLU A 365 -15.81 5.62 -28.40
N ARG A 366 -16.26 6.07 -27.22
CA ARG A 366 -16.29 5.28 -25.98
C ARG A 366 -17.66 4.65 -25.71
N ARG A 367 -18.71 5.05 -26.43
CA ARG A 367 -20.09 4.59 -26.17
C ARG A 367 -20.24 3.09 -26.33
N GLU A 368 -19.69 2.52 -27.40
CA GLU A 368 -19.76 1.06 -27.65
C GLU A 368 -19.07 0.27 -26.54
N ASP A 369 -17.84 0.65 -26.18
CA ASP A 369 -17.05 0.03 -25.11
C ASP A 369 -17.78 0.08 -23.76
N LEU A 370 -18.31 1.24 -23.37
CA LEU A 370 -19.04 1.38 -22.10
C LEU A 370 -20.40 0.67 -22.14
N GLY A 371 -21.03 0.60 -23.31
CA GLY A 371 -22.24 -0.18 -23.54
C GLY A 371 -22.00 -1.69 -23.36
N LEU A 372 -20.89 -2.20 -23.90
CA LEU A 372 -20.44 -3.57 -23.71
C LEU A 372 -20.10 -3.85 -22.25
N LEU A 373 -19.38 -2.94 -21.59
CA LEU A 373 -19.04 -3.03 -20.17
C LEU A 373 -20.29 -3.15 -19.29
N ALA A 374 -21.33 -2.35 -19.54
CA ALA A 374 -22.59 -2.42 -18.81
C ALA A 374 -23.27 -3.80 -18.99
N THR A 375 -23.21 -4.35 -20.20
CA THR A 375 -23.76 -5.67 -20.52
C THR A 375 -22.98 -6.79 -19.84
N GLN A 376 -21.65 -6.73 -19.86
CA GLN A 376 -20.76 -7.66 -19.17
C GLN A 376 -20.94 -7.61 -17.64
N LEU A 377 -21.06 -6.41 -17.08
CA LEU A 377 -21.32 -6.22 -15.65
C LEU A 377 -22.62 -6.89 -15.23
N LYS A 378 -23.70 -6.67 -15.99
CA LYS A 378 -24.98 -7.34 -15.72
C LYS A 378 -24.85 -8.86 -15.84
N ALA A 379 -24.22 -9.36 -16.90
CA ALA A 379 -24.03 -10.79 -17.09
C ALA A 379 -23.20 -11.43 -15.96
N ALA A 380 -22.18 -10.73 -15.45
CA ALA A 380 -21.37 -11.18 -14.31
C ALA A 380 -22.21 -11.23 -13.01
N LEU A 381 -23.06 -10.24 -12.77
CA LEU A 381 -23.98 -10.24 -11.63
C LEU A 381 -24.99 -11.39 -11.72
N ASP A 382 -25.61 -11.59 -12.89
CA ASP A 382 -26.56 -12.67 -13.11
C ASP A 382 -25.90 -14.05 -12.94
N SER A 383 -24.67 -14.22 -13.44
CA SER A 383 -23.88 -15.44 -13.23
C SER A 383 -23.61 -15.67 -11.74
N LYS A 384 -23.27 -14.61 -10.99
CA LYS A 384 -23.04 -14.69 -9.55
C LYS A 384 -24.31 -15.07 -8.79
N ILE A 385 -25.46 -14.52 -9.17
CA ILE A 385 -26.78 -14.88 -8.62
C ILE A 385 -27.03 -16.38 -8.82
N GLN A 386 -26.87 -16.89 -10.04
CA GLN A 386 -27.08 -18.31 -10.35
C GLN A 386 -26.13 -19.21 -9.54
N SER A 387 -24.85 -18.85 -9.43
CA SER A 387 -23.88 -19.60 -8.62
C SER A 387 -24.23 -19.62 -7.12
N THR A 388 -24.77 -18.51 -6.62
CA THR A 388 -25.16 -18.35 -5.20
C THR A 388 -26.39 -19.17 -4.88
N LEU A 389 -27.38 -19.21 -5.78
CA LEU A 389 -28.58 -20.05 -5.65
C LEU A 389 -28.26 -21.55 -5.62
N ARG A 390 -27.23 -21.98 -6.36
CA ARG A 390 -26.78 -23.38 -6.40
C ARG A 390 -25.93 -23.79 -5.20
N SER A 391 -25.43 -22.83 -4.42
CA SER A 391 -24.51 -23.09 -3.30
C SER A 391 -25.25 -23.05 -1.96
N LYS A 392 -24.87 -23.90 -1.00
CA LYS A 392 -25.36 -23.78 0.39
C LYS A 392 -24.95 -22.41 0.96
N LYS A 393 -25.90 -21.74 1.63
CA LYS A 393 -25.76 -20.40 2.21
C LYS A 393 -24.48 -20.32 3.06
N ARG A 394 -23.47 -19.58 2.59
CA ARG A 394 -22.26 -19.32 3.39
C ARG A 394 -22.60 -18.29 4.46
N VAL A 395 -22.23 -18.58 5.72
CA VAL A 395 -22.24 -17.57 6.78
C VAL A 395 -21.26 -16.48 6.40
N CYS A 396 -21.73 -15.25 6.36
CA CYS A 396 -20.98 -14.10 5.90
C CYS A 396 -20.71 -13.15 7.09
N TYR A 397 -19.44 -12.94 7.39
CA TYR A 397 -19.01 -11.90 8.32
C TYR A 397 -18.84 -10.57 7.59
N HIS A 398 -19.20 -9.47 8.27
CA HIS A 398 -19.00 -8.13 7.71
C HIS A 398 -17.49 -7.84 7.63
N PRO A 399 -16.94 -7.61 6.42
CA PRO A 399 -15.51 -7.44 6.25
C PRO A 399 -15.04 -6.09 6.78
N ASN A 400 -13.78 -6.03 7.21
CA ASN A 400 -13.14 -4.76 7.53
C ASN A 400 -12.83 -4.01 6.23
N GLU A 401 -13.44 -2.83 6.08
CA GLU A 401 -13.33 -2.01 4.87
C GLU A 401 -12.06 -1.13 4.89
N SER A 402 -11.41 -0.94 6.04
CA SER A 402 -10.35 0.06 6.23
C SER A 402 -9.04 -0.62 6.61
N ILE A 403 -8.46 -1.39 5.70
CA ILE A 403 -7.22 -2.12 5.97
C ILE A 403 -6.05 -1.36 5.36
N LEU A 404 -4.96 -1.23 6.11
CA LEU A 404 -3.78 -0.52 5.67
C LEU A 404 -3.03 -1.35 4.62
N PRO A 405 -2.52 -0.72 3.55
CA PRO A 405 -1.55 -1.37 2.69
C PRO A 405 -0.22 -1.58 3.45
N PRO A 406 0.62 -2.53 3.02
CA PRO A 406 1.95 -2.74 3.59
C PRO A 406 2.82 -1.47 3.50
N HIS A 407 3.89 -1.44 4.31
CA HIS A 407 4.89 -0.37 4.26
C HIS A 407 5.74 -0.45 3.00
N ALA A 408 6.10 0.70 2.43
CA ALA A 408 7.01 0.74 1.32
C ALA A 408 8.45 0.50 1.77
N HIS A 409 9.19 -0.35 1.05
CA HIS A 409 10.61 -0.54 1.28
C HIS A 409 11.42 0.49 0.48
N TRP A 410 12.07 1.40 1.20
CA TRP A 410 12.98 2.37 0.63
C TRP A 410 14.42 1.99 0.97
N PRO A 411 15.26 1.58 0.00
CA PRO A 411 16.67 1.33 0.27
C PRO A 411 17.30 2.63 0.78
N SER A 412 17.87 2.58 1.99
CA SER A 412 18.54 3.75 2.58
C SER A 412 19.69 4.18 1.69
N SER A 413 19.71 5.46 1.31
CA SER A 413 20.74 6.03 0.42
C SER A 413 22.15 6.07 1.03
N SER A 414 22.35 5.51 2.21
CA SER A 414 23.65 5.36 2.88
C SER A 414 24.38 4.03 2.57
N ALA A 415 23.72 3.07 1.90
CA ALA A 415 24.31 1.73 1.66
C ALA A 415 24.92 1.54 0.25
N LEU A 416 24.82 2.51 -0.65
CA LEU A 416 25.39 2.45 -2.00
C LEU A 416 26.51 3.48 -2.18
N SER A 417 27.54 3.38 -1.33
CA SER A 417 28.85 3.95 -1.63
C SER A 417 29.91 3.21 -0.81
N ARG A 418 30.35 2.07 -1.33
CA ARG A 418 31.72 1.54 -1.24
C ARG A 418 31.81 0.16 -1.92
N ASN A 419 32.64 0.13 -2.97
CA ASN A 419 33.31 -1.03 -3.59
C ASN A 419 32.38 -1.96 -4.40
N SER A 420 32.67 -2.40 -5.63
CA SER A 420 33.94 -2.56 -6.35
C SER A 420 33.67 -2.54 -7.85
N SER A 421 34.49 -1.83 -8.62
CA SER A 421 34.54 -1.89 -10.08
C SER A 421 35.15 -3.22 -10.55
N PRO A 422 34.54 -3.92 -11.53
CA PRO A 422 35.30 -4.78 -12.43
C PRO A 422 35.66 -3.95 -13.68
N GLN A 423 36.95 -3.77 -13.91
CA GLN A 423 37.44 -3.27 -15.20
C GLN A 423 37.01 -4.20 -16.34
N PRO A 424 36.63 -3.66 -17.52
CA PRO A 424 36.53 -4.46 -18.73
C PRO A 424 37.93 -4.65 -19.32
N SER A 425 38.34 -5.91 -19.45
CA SER A 425 39.50 -6.32 -20.23
C SER A 425 39.34 -5.89 -21.69
N ALA A 426 40.36 -5.22 -22.20
CA ALA A 426 40.48 -4.84 -23.59
C ALA A 426 40.55 -6.07 -24.52
N SER A 427 39.90 -5.97 -25.66
CA SER A 427 40.32 -6.60 -26.91
C SER A 427 40.13 -5.61 -28.05
N THR A 428 41.26 -5.15 -28.56
CA THR A 428 41.47 -4.32 -29.75
C THR A 428 40.95 -4.99 -31.02
N SER A 429 40.24 -4.23 -31.87
CA SER A 429 40.57 -4.14 -33.29
C SER A 429 39.93 -2.91 -33.93
N THR A 430 40.74 -2.29 -34.77
CA THR A 430 40.67 -1.03 -35.50
C THR A 430 39.50 -0.90 -36.49
N LEU A 431 38.98 0.31 -36.67
CA LEU A 431 39.13 1.12 -37.89
C LEU A 431 38.58 2.54 -37.66
N ARG A 432 39.31 3.54 -38.18
CA ARG A 432 39.07 4.98 -38.02
C ARG A 432 37.84 5.48 -38.80
N PRO A 433 37.29 6.66 -38.42
CA PRO A 433 36.13 7.27 -39.07
C PRO A 433 36.52 8.16 -40.27
N SER A 434 35.72 8.12 -41.33
CA SER A 434 35.72 9.12 -42.40
C SER A 434 34.56 10.08 -42.21
N SER A 435 34.91 11.34 -42.03
CA SER A 435 34.10 12.54 -42.12
C SER A 435 33.61 12.79 -43.55
N ILE A 436 32.45 13.43 -43.69
CA ILE A 436 32.22 14.66 -44.49
C ILE A 436 30.74 15.10 -44.35
N PRO A 437 30.47 16.41 -44.46
CA PRO A 437 29.32 17.10 -43.89
C PRO A 437 28.21 17.39 -44.91
N ILE A 438 26.98 17.58 -44.44
CA ILE A 438 25.90 18.14 -45.26
C ILE A 438 25.78 19.64 -44.97
N ARG A 439 25.87 20.38 -46.08
CA ARG A 439 25.82 21.83 -46.23
C ARG A 439 24.37 22.33 -46.29
N GLU A 440 24.21 23.55 -45.83
CA GLU A 440 23.01 24.36 -45.61
C GLU A 440 22.18 24.68 -46.86
N ALA A 441 20.92 25.05 -46.64
CA ALA A 441 20.24 26.08 -47.42
C ALA A 441 19.50 27.05 -46.48
N ILE A 442 19.94 28.30 -46.55
CA ILE A 442 19.56 29.50 -45.81
C ILE A 442 18.36 30.17 -46.49
N THR A 443 17.45 30.76 -45.72
CA THR A 443 16.96 32.14 -45.95
C THR A 443 16.30 32.70 -44.69
N ASN A 444 17.00 33.57 -43.98
CA ASN A 444 16.46 34.88 -43.61
C ASN A 444 17.58 35.86 -43.27
N ARG A 445 17.36 37.08 -43.76
CA ARG A 445 18.29 38.19 -43.92
C ARG A 445 18.51 38.94 -42.59
N GLU A 446 19.72 39.47 -42.46
CA GLU A 446 20.35 40.22 -41.36
C GLU A 446 19.56 41.48 -40.95
N ILE A 447 19.82 42.08 -39.77
CA ILE A 447 20.83 43.17 -39.65
C ILE A 447 21.20 43.44 -38.16
N LEU A 448 22.52 43.44 -37.92
CA LEU A 448 23.39 44.19 -36.98
C LEU A 448 23.53 43.83 -35.47
N CYS A 449 24.66 43.14 -35.20
CA CYS A 449 25.78 43.45 -34.30
C CYS A 449 25.60 44.27 -33.02
N ALA A 450 25.99 43.69 -31.86
CA ALA A 450 27.23 44.04 -31.16
C ALA A 450 27.50 43.12 -29.94
N ASP A 451 28.56 42.33 -30.05
CA ASP A 451 29.60 41.93 -29.09
C ASP A 451 29.36 41.74 -27.56
N LEU A 452 29.77 40.53 -27.15
CA LEU A 452 30.14 39.97 -25.82
C LEU A 452 31.27 40.75 -25.09
N PRO A 453 31.88 40.23 -23.99
CA PRO A 453 31.39 39.70 -22.69
C PRO A 453 32.19 40.34 -21.51
N VAL A 454 32.15 39.74 -20.30
CA VAL A 454 33.33 39.43 -19.41
C VAL A 454 32.90 39.38 -17.92
N THR A 455 33.06 38.20 -17.30
CA THR A 455 33.22 37.96 -15.85
C THR A 455 34.72 37.98 -15.48
N PRO A 456 35.15 37.75 -14.22
CA PRO A 456 34.93 38.39 -12.92
C PRO A 456 36.27 38.95 -12.35
N PRO A 457 36.38 39.32 -11.05
CA PRO A 457 37.50 38.75 -10.27
C PRO A 457 37.21 38.47 -8.77
N THR A 458 38.21 37.82 -8.15
CA THR A 458 38.24 37.10 -6.87
C THR A 458 39.11 37.81 -5.82
N SER A 459 38.89 37.48 -4.52
CA SER A 459 39.79 37.51 -3.31
C SER A 459 40.05 38.85 -2.58
N PRO A 460 40.59 38.90 -1.31
CA PRO A 460 40.86 37.90 -0.23
C PRO A 460 40.48 38.39 1.23
N PRO A 461 40.88 37.72 2.36
CA PRO A 461 40.32 37.87 3.71
C PRO A 461 41.22 38.57 4.78
N GLU A 462 40.61 39.02 5.89
CA GLU A 462 41.21 39.39 7.19
C GLU A 462 40.18 39.03 8.29
N GLY A 463 40.44 38.59 9.53
CA GLY A 463 41.63 38.57 10.38
C GLY A 463 41.27 39.12 11.79
N SER A 464 41.68 38.41 12.86
CA SER A 464 41.65 38.73 14.33
C SER A 464 40.37 38.35 15.13
N ALA A 465 40.38 37.35 16.05
CA ALA A 465 41.01 37.24 17.40
C ALA A 465 40.11 37.84 18.51
N SER A 466 39.86 37.32 19.72
CA SER A 466 40.24 36.16 20.53
C SER A 466 39.34 36.14 21.79
N SER A 467 39.05 34.98 22.38
CA SER A 467 39.14 34.80 23.86
C SER A 467 39.08 33.32 24.21
N ALA A 468 40.18 32.83 24.80
CA ALA A 468 40.37 31.48 25.32
C ALA A 468 39.88 31.37 26.78
N LEU A 469 39.49 30.15 27.16
CA LEU A 469 39.83 29.59 28.47
C LEU A 469 40.05 28.08 28.31
N GLU A 470 41.29 27.64 28.50
CA GLU A 470 41.72 26.27 28.78
C GLU A 470 41.40 25.93 30.28
N THR A 471 41.55 24.74 30.87
CA THR A 471 42.32 23.52 30.58
C THR A 471 41.80 22.36 31.47
N THR A 472 42.24 21.12 31.18
CA THR A 472 42.46 19.90 32.01
C THR A 472 41.48 18.74 31.77
N GLY A 473 41.90 17.49 31.48
CA GLY A 473 43.23 16.90 31.27
C GLY A 473 43.14 15.39 30.90
N ALA A 474 44.22 14.89 30.27
CA ALA A 474 44.74 13.51 30.12
C ALA A 474 43.75 12.33 29.83
N SER A 475 43.79 11.68 28.67
CA SER A 475 44.78 10.67 28.20
C SER A 475 44.77 9.35 28.96
N GLU A 476 44.31 8.28 28.30
CA GLU A 476 44.93 6.95 28.38
C GLU A 476 44.57 6.14 27.11
N ALA A 477 45.61 5.74 26.38
CA ALA A 477 45.56 4.79 25.28
C ALA A 477 46.36 3.56 25.72
N MET A 478 45.86 2.36 25.43
CA MET A 478 46.64 1.13 25.51
C MET A 478 46.22 0.15 24.41
N GLU A 479 47.22 -0.53 23.87
CA GLU A 479 47.26 -1.25 22.62
C GLU A 479 46.64 -2.67 22.67
N LEU A 480 46.16 -3.09 21.49
CA LEU A 480 46.20 -4.42 20.85
C LEU A 480 46.08 -5.70 21.69
N GLU A 481 45.05 -6.50 21.39
CA GLU A 481 45.26 -7.94 21.18
C GLU A 481 44.28 -8.50 20.12
N ASP A 482 44.89 -9.22 19.18
CA ASP A 482 44.33 -9.83 17.99
C ASP A 482 43.78 -11.21 18.37
N ASN A 483 42.51 -11.50 18.08
CA ASN A 483 42.04 -12.88 18.15
C ASN A 483 40.97 -13.16 17.09
N ALA A 484 41.42 -13.77 16.01
CA ALA A 484 40.62 -14.29 14.92
C ALA A 484 39.75 -15.47 15.43
N GLY A 485 38.45 -15.23 15.55
CA GLY A 485 37.43 -16.25 15.81
C GLY A 485 36.29 -16.11 14.81
N SER A 486 36.30 -16.95 13.78
CA SER A 486 35.25 -17.10 12.77
C SER A 486 33.83 -17.14 13.37
N MET A 487 33.06 -16.06 13.24
CA MET A 487 31.61 -16.07 13.44
C MET A 487 30.89 -15.85 12.12
N ALA A 488 30.20 -16.90 11.69
CA ALA A 488 29.34 -16.93 10.52
C ALA A 488 28.27 -15.84 10.59
N ILE A 489 28.20 -15.03 9.54
CA ILE A 489 27.14 -14.07 9.27
C ILE A 489 25.84 -14.88 9.02
N ARG A 490 25.01 -15.07 10.06
CA ARG A 490 23.63 -15.50 9.88
C ARG A 490 22.81 -14.29 9.42
N GLY A 491 22.52 -14.23 8.12
CA GLY A 491 21.56 -13.29 7.58
C GLY A 491 20.19 -13.49 8.25
N ASN A 492 19.62 -12.41 8.78
CA ASN A 492 18.24 -12.38 9.26
C ASN A 492 17.29 -12.61 8.08
N VAL A 493 16.82 -13.85 7.91
CA VAL A 493 15.72 -14.18 7.00
C VAL A 493 14.43 -13.75 7.68
N SER A 494 13.71 -12.81 7.08
CA SER A 494 12.35 -12.45 7.50
C SER A 494 11.45 -13.67 7.27
N LEU A 495 10.58 -13.99 8.23
CA LEU A 495 9.73 -15.19 8.22
C LEU A 495 8.27 -14.76 8.39
N VAL A 496 7.37 -15.23 7.52
CA VAL A 496 5.93 -15.00 7.63
C VAL A 496 5.25 -16.31 8.04
N SER A 497 4.56 -16.34 9.18
CA SER A 497 3.87 -17.55 9.65
C SER A 497 2.41 -17.58 9.21
N VAL A 498 1.95 -18.72 8.68
CA VAL A 498 0.56 -18.97 8.28
C VAL A 498 -0.05 -20.10 9.12
N GLY A 499 -1.08 -19.76 9.89
CA GLY A 499 -1.78 -20.68 10.80
C GLY A 499 -3.06 -21.31 10.23
N ASN A 500 -3.61 -22.29 10.95
CA ASN A 500 -4.87 -22.96 10.59
C ASN A 500 -6.06 -22.00 10.37
N ASN A 501 -6.09 -20.88 11.12
CA ASN A 501 -7.18 -19.90 11.08
C ASN A 501 -7.08 -18.93 9.89
N GLU A 502 -5.96 -18.96 9.16
CA GLU A 502 -5.64 -18.04 8.06
C GLU A 502 -5.85 -18.70 6.70
N LEU A 503 -6.38 -19.93 6.67
CA LEU A 503 -6.79 -20.63 5.45
C LEU A 503 -8.24 -20.27 5.09
N PRO A 504 -8.56 -19.98 3.81
CA PRO A 504 -7.66 -19.99 2.66
C PRO A 504 -6.69 -18.81 2.67
N TYR A 505 -5.40 -19.10 2.45
CA TYR A 505 -4.33 -18.12 2.41
C TYR A 505 -3.98 -17.81 0.96
N SER A 506 -3.71 -16.54 0.65
CA SER A 506 -3.38 -16.09 -0.69
C SER A 506 -2.40 -14.93 -0.62
N GLN A 507 -1.31 -14.97 -1.38
CA GLN A 507 -0.29 -13.92 -1.36
C GLN A 507 0.43 -13.82 -2.69
N SER A 508 0.70 -12.59 -3.13
CA SER A 508 1.63 -12.31 -4.22
C SER A 508 3.08 -12.53 -3.77
N ILE A 509 3.81 -13.36 -4.50
CA ILE A 509 5.21 -13.68 -4.28
C ILE A 509 6.05 -12.88 -5.28
N THR A 510 7.07 -12.22 -4.76
CA THR A 510 8.07 -11.45 -5.52
C THR A 510 9.46 -11.87 -5.07
N ILE A 511 10.50 -11.42 -5.77
CA ILE A 511 11.90 -11.62 -5.35
C ILE A 511 12.21 -11.10 -3.94
N SER A 512 11.39 -10.18 -3.41
CA SER A 512 11.53 -9.62 -2.06
C SER A 512 10.68 -10.34 -1.00
N THR A 513 9.88 -11.33 -1.39
CA THR A 513 8.97 -12.01 -0.47
C THR A 513 9.77 -12.93 0.47
N PRO A 514 9.66 -12.76 1.80
CA PRO A 514 10.30 -13.64 2.77
C PRO A 514 9.84 -15.10 2.67
N SER A 515 10.61 -16.01 3.26
CA SER A 515 10.19 -17.41 3.41
C SER A 515 8.87 -17.50 4.18
N LEU A 516 7.97 -18.36 3.70
CA LEU A 516 6.66 -18.57 4.29
C LEU A 516 6.68 -19.82 5.16
N HIS A 517 6.31 -19.69 6.42
CA HIS A 517 6.24 -20.78 7.38
C HIS A 517 4.78 -21.19 7.63
N LEU A 518 4.37 -22.31 7.08
CA LEU A 518 3.05 -22.90 7.31
C LEU A 518 3.08 -23.73 8.60
N GLN A 519 2.28 -23.33 9.59
CA GLN A 519 2.11 -24.06 10.84
C GLN A 519 0.64 -24.49 11.00
N LEU A 520 0.37 -25.76 10.75
CA LEU A 520 -0.97 -26.33 10.67
C LEU A 520 -1.06 -27.57 11.57
N SER A 521 -1.67 -27.43 12.75
CA SER A 521 -1.79 -28.50 13.74
C SER A 521 -0.43 -29.14 14.09
N LYS A 522 -0.10 -30.29 13.50
CA LYS A 522 1.19 -31.02 13.66
C LYS A 522 2.16 -30.84 12.48
N LEU A 523 1.75 -30.15 11.42
CA LEU A 523 2.55 -29.90 10.23
C LEU A 523 3.22 -28.54 10.34
N SER A 524 4.55 -28.52 10.19
CA SER A 524 5.36 -27.31 10.12
C SER A 524 6.19 -27.35 8.84
N LEU A 525 5.89 -26.48 7.88
CA LEU A 525 6.51 -26.47 6.55
C LEU A 525 7.00 -25.07 6.20
N THR A 526 8.29 -24.95 5.85
CA THR A 526 8.84 -23.71 5.30
C THR A 526 8.84 -23.79 3.78
N LEU A 527 8.23 -22.81 3.13
CA LEU A 527 8.28 -22.56 1.69
C LEU A 527 9.29 -21.45 1.43
N GLU A 528 10.34 -21.78 0.69
CA GLU A 528 11.31 -20.82 0.20
C GLU A 528 11.09 -20.57 -1.31
N PHE A 529 10.99 -19.30 -1.68
CA PHE A 529 10.78 -18.87 -3.06
C PHE A 529 12.12 -18.49 -3.68
N VAL A 530 12.88 -19.50 -4.07
CA VAL A 530 14.20 -19.31 -4.68
C VAL A 530 14.01 -19.04 -6.17
N GLN A 531 14.50 -17.90 -6.65
CA GLN A 531 14.41 -17.48 -8.07
C GLN A 531 13.02 -17.12 -8.60
N VAL A 532 12.01 -16.98 -7.74
CA VAL A 532 10.68 -16.49 -8.14
C VAL A 532 10.75 -14.99 -8.42
N THR A 533 10.54 -14.60 -9.68
CA THR A 533 10.48 -13.19 -10.07
C THR A 533 9.15 -12.56 -9.69
N ILE A 534 8.05 -13.16 -10.14
CA ILE A 534 6.66 -12.78 -9.85
C ILE A 534 5.78 -14.03 -9.92
N GLY A 535 5.02 -14.28 -8.86
CA GLY A 535 4.00 -15.32 -8.85
C GLY A 535 2.94 -15.09 -7.80
N HIS A 536 1.95 -15.97 -7.75
CA HIS A 536 0.84 -15.92 -6.81
C HIS A 536 0.67 -17.27 -6.14
N LEU A 537 0.77 -17.30 -4.81
CA LEU A 537 0.58 -18.48 -3.99
C LEU A 537 -0.82 -18.48 -3.40
N SER A 538 -1.49 -19.63 -3.48
CA SER A 538 -2.74 -19.88 -2.78
C SER A 538 -2.70 -21.23 -2.06
N ILE A 539 -3.23 -21.24 -0.83
CA ILE A 539 -3.24 -22.40 0.05
C ILE A 539 -4.66 -22.57 0.56
N THR A 540 -5.27 -23.71 0.28
CA THR A 540 -6.68 -23.97 0.57
C THR A 540 -6.87 -25.34 1.21
N ARG A 541 -7.83 -25.46 2.13
CA ARG A 541 -8.19 -26.77 2.72
C ARG A 541 -9.12 -27.52 1.78
N VAL A 542 -8.77 -28.73 1.41
CA VAL A 542 -9.61 -29.61 0.60
C VAL A 542 -10.54 -30.36 1.54
N LYS A 543 -11.86 -30.15 1.42
CA LYS A 543 -12.86 -31.04 2.04
C LYS A 543 -13.02 -32.26 1.14
N ASP A 544 -13.18 -33.44 1.73
CA ASP A 544 -13.36 -34.70 1.02
C ASP A 544 -14.69 -34.66 0.24
N ASP A 545 -14.66 -34.10 -0.98
CA ASP A 545 -15.75 -34.20 -1.94
C ASP A 545 -15.33 -35.25 -2.98
N SER A 546 -15.92 -36.43 -2.85
CA SER A 546 -15.64 -37.65 -3.59
C SER A 546 -16.10 -37.60 -5.05
N LYS A 547 -15.92 -36.47 -5.77
CA LYS A 547 -16.38 -36.32 -7.16
C LYS A 547 -15.51 -35.44 -8.06
N THR A 548 -14.18 -35.46 -7.96
CA THR A 548 -13.29 -35.11 -9.10
C THR A 548 -11.91 -35.71 -8.89
N ARG A 549 -11.67 -36.91 -9.42
CA ARG A 549 -10.29 -37.40 -9.65
C ARG A 549 -9.72 -36.66 -10.85
N ASP A 550 -9.15 -35.48 -10.62
CA ASP A 550 -8.26 -34.86 -11.61
C ASP A 550 -7.00 -35.70 -11.74
N LYS A 551 -6.81 -36.32 -12.90
CA LYS A 551 -5.71 -37.28 -13.18
C LYS A 551 -4.31 -36.64 -13.19
N ASN A 552 -4.17 -35.33 -12.99
CA ASN A 552 -2.90 -34.59 -13.07
C ASN A 552 -2.39 -34.01 -11.74
N ARG A 553 -2.92 -34.41 -10.58
CA ARG A 553 -2.51 -33.82 -9.30
C ARG A 553 -1.51 -34.70 -8.56
N CYS A 554 -0.30 -34.16 -8.35
CA CYS A 554 0.70 -34.75 -7.46
C CYS A 554 0.21 -34.62 -6.00
N SER A 555 -0.03 -35.76 -5.35
CA SER A 555 -0.30 -35.83 -3.91
C SER A 555 0.99 -36.20 -3.20
N VAL A 556 1.41 -35.35 -2.28
CA VAL A 556 2.61 -35.52 -1.47
C VAL A 556 2.15 -35.83 -0.05
N ASP A 557 2.44 -37.04 0.42
CA ASP A 557 2.30 -37.36 1.83
C ASP A 557 3.37 -36.59 2.62
N VAL A 558 2.96 -35.93 3.70
CA VAL A 558 3.86 -35.22 4.60
C VAL A 558 4.97 -36.14 5.11
N ALA A 559 4.67 -37.43 5.36
CA ALA A 559 5.66 -38.41 5.80
C ALA A 559 6.76 -38.67 4.75
N ASN A 560 6.49 -38.36 3.48
CA ASN A 560 7.42 -38.56 2.36
C ASN A 560 8.21 -37.28 2.02
N ILE A 561 8.02 -36.17 2.75
CA ILE A 561 8.83 -34.97 2.57
C ILE A 561 10.18 -35.22 3.26
N PRO A 562 11.30 -35.28 2.51
CA PRO A 562 12.60 -35.55 3.10
C PRO A 562 12.97 -34.46 4.13
N THR A 563 13.48 -34.89 5.29
CA THR A 563 13.86 -34.00 6.40
C THR A 563 15.25 -33.37 6.22
N THR A 564 16.08 -33.95 5.36
CA THR A 564 17.47 -33.53 5.13
C THR A 564 17.75 -33.06 3.70
N THR A 565 16.79 -33.19 2.78
CA THR A 565 16.96 -32.82 1.36
C THR A 565 15.75 -32.03 0.84
N THR A 566 15.89 -31.41 -0.34
CA THR A 566 14.81 -30.61 -0.96
C THR A 566 13.86 -31.52 -1.74
N LEU A 567 12.56 -31.43 -1.47
CA LEU A 567 11.53 -32.04 -2.32
C LEU A 567 11.43 -31.26 -3.64
N ARG A 568 11.64 -31.94 -4.77
CA ARG A 568 11.44 -31.38 -6.11
C ARG A 568 10.07 -31.80 -6.65
N LEU A 569 9.29 -30.83 -7.12
CA LEU A 569 8.01 -31.06 -7.78
C LEU A 569 8.09 -30.58 -9.22
N ASP A 570 7.92 -31.51 -10.16
CA ASP A 570 7.95 -31.19 -11.58
C ASP A 570 6.63 -30.55 -12.03
N CYS A 571 6.75 -29.48 -12.80
CA CYS A 571 5.61 -28.79 -13.39
C CYS A 571 5.29 -29.41 -14.77
N PRO A 572 4.01 -29.48 -15.16
CA PRO A 572 3.65 -29.91 -16.52
C PRO A 572 4.34 -28.99 -17.55
N PRO A 573 4.89 -29.53 -18.66
CA PRO A 573 5.50 -28.71 -19.70
C PRO A 573 4.48 -27.69 -20.23
N HIS A 574 4.90 -26.43 -20.35
CA HIS A 574 4.08 -25.28 -20.76
C HIS A 574 2.97 -24.83 -19.78
N SER A 575 2.94 -25.37 -18.55
CA SER A 575 2.10 -24.84 -17.47
C SER A 575 2.81 -23.72 -16.73
N ASN A 576 2.05 -22.69 -16.38
CA ASN A 576 2.48 -21.61 -15.50
C ASN A 576 1.89 -21.77 -14.08
N GLU A 577 1.34 -22.96 -13.80
CA GLU A 577 0.74 -23.36 -12.53
C GLU A 577 1.42 -24.64 -12.00
N LEU A 578 1.80 -24.62 -10.73
CA LEU A 578 2.20 -25.74 -9.91
C LEU A 578 1.12 -25.95 -8.86
N SER A 579 0.38 -27.05 -8.96
CA SER A 579 -0.66 -27.42 -7.99
C SER A 579 -0.37 -28.80 -7.43
N PHE A 580 -0.12 -28.89 -6.12
CA PHE A 580 0.06 -30.15 -5.40
C PHE A 580 -0.79 -30.20 -4.14
N GLN A 581 -1.04 -31.41 -3.66
CA GLN A 581 -1.75 -31.63 -2.40
C GLN A 581 -0.79 -32.14 -1.34
N LEU A 582 -0.85 -31.55 -0.15
CA LEU A 582 -0.19 -32.07 1.05
C LEU A 582 -1.20 -32.88 1.86
N GLN A 583 -0.85 -34.13 2.14
CA GLN A 583 -1.65 -35.02 2.97
C GLN A 583 -0.92 -35.29 4.28
N GLY A 584 -1.41 -34.69 5.38
CA GLY A 584 -0.81 -34.88 6.71
C GLY A 584 -1.54 -35.93 7.55
N SER A 585 -2.87 -35.82 7.63
CA SER A 585 -3.75 -36.77 8.31
C SER A 585 -5.02 -36.98 7.48
N PRO A 586 -5.85 -38.02 7.72
CA PRO A 586 -7.07 -38.25 6.95
C PRO A 586 -8.05 -37.04 6.93
N ALA A 587 -7.97 -36.16 7.94
CA ALA A 587 -8.79 -34.96 8.08
C ALA A 587 -8.12 -33.65 7.60
N GLU A 588 -6.85 -33.71 7.19
CA GLU A 588 -6.04 -32.55 6.82
C GLU A 588 -5.38 -32.76 5.45
N ARG A 589 -6.13 -32.39 4.40
CA ARG A 589 -5.62 -32.24 3.04
C ARG A 589 -5.56 -30.77 2.67
N LEU A 590 -4.41 -30.32 2.23
CA LEU A 590 -4.17 -28.96 1.77
C LEU A 590 -3.90 -28.99 0.28
N ARG A 591 -4.44 -28.03 -0.45
CA ARG A 591 -4.04 -27.74 -1.81
C ARG A 591 -3.17 -26.50 -1.78
N ILE A 592 -1.95 -26.63 -2.27
CA ILE A 592 -1.05 -25.52 -2.56
C ILE A 592 -1.06 -25.33 -4.06
N VAL A 593 -1.32 -24.11 -4.51
CA VAL A 593 -1.25 -23.70 -5.91
C VAL A 593 -0.37 -22.47 -6.01
N PHE A 594 0.66 -22.56 -6.84
CA PHE A 594 1.53 -21.46 -7.17
C PHE A 594 1.45 -21.20 -8.67
N ILE A 595 1.19 -19.95 -9.07
CA ILE A 595 1.07 -19.54 -10.47
C ILE A 595 2.14 -18.47 -10.75
N TRP A 596 2.99 -18.67 -11.76
CA TRP A 596 4.07 -17.73 -12.14
C TRP A 596 3.89 -17.21 -13.57
N GLY A 597 4.49 -16.07 -13.90
CA GLY A 597 4.73 -15.60 -15.28
C GLY A 597 3.52 -15.19 -16.15
N VAL A 598 3.81 -14.29 -17.10
CA VAL A 598 3.01 -13.95 -18.31
C VAL A 598 3.90 -14.00 -19.57
N ASN A 599 4.96 -14.81 -19.62
CA ASN A 599 5.71 -15.05 -20.86
C ASN A 599 6.39 -16.44 -20.88
N PRO A 600 6.31 -17.19 -22.00
CA PRO A 600 6.86 -18.54 -22.10
C PRO A 600 8.35 -18.47 -22.48
N GLY A 601 9.23 -18.76 -21.54
CA GLY A 601 10.67 -18.81 -21.81
C GLY A 601 11.45 -19.29 -20.61
N ILE A 602 11.71 -20.60 -20.57
CA ILE A 602 12.61 -21.30 -19.64
C ILE A 602 12.11 -21.32 -18.18
N CYS A 603 11.14 -22.19 -17.89
CA CYS A 603 10.66 -22.47 -16.54
C CYS A 603 11.56 -23.50 -15.83
N ARG A 604 12.31 -23.05 -14.82
CA ARG A 604 12.60 -23.83 -13.60
C ARG A 604 12.61 -22.85 -12.42
N GLU A 605 11.44 -22.51 -11.89
CA GLU A 605 11.34 -21.84 -10.59
C GLU A 605 11.17 -22.93 -9.52
N GLU A 606 12.17 -23.12 -8.64
CA GLU A 606 12.17 -24.15 -7.59
C GLU A 606 11.51 -23.60 -6.31
N ILE A 607 10.39 -24.20 -5.89
CA ILE A 607 9.89 -24.04 -4.51
C ILE A 607 10.53 -25.10 -3.63
N ARG A 608 11.24 -24.69 -2.58
CA ARG A 608 11.80 -25.63 -1.60
C ARG A 608 10.87 -25.75 -0.39
N CYS A 609 10.53 -26.99 -0.07
CA CYS A 609 9.78 -27.34 1.13
C CYS A 609 10.73 -27.98 2.14
N GLN A 610 10.82 -27.44 3.36
CA GLN A 610 11.56 -28.07 4.46
C GLN A 610 10.67 -28.24 5.69
N PRO A 611 10.61 -29.44 6.29
CA PRO A 611 9.94 -29.63 7.57
C PRO A 611 10.81 -29.08 8.72
N ARG A 612 10.19 -28.46 9.73
CA ARG A 612 10.85 -28.17 11.01
C ARG A 612 10.38 -29.18 12.06
N SER A 613 11.31 -29.99 12.56
CA SER A 613 11.10 -30.96 13.64
C SER A 613 10.70 -30.30 14.95
#